data_AF-A0A4Y2SFG3-F1
#
_entry.id   AF-A0A4Y2SFG3-F1
#
_cell.length_a   1.000
_cell.length_b   1.000
_cell.length_c   1.000
_cell.angle_alpha   90.00
_cell.angle_beta   90.00
_cell.angle_gamma   90.00
#
_symmetry.space_group_name_H-M   'P 1'
#
loop_
_entity.id
_entity.type
_entity.pdbx_description
1 polymer ?
#
loop_
_entity_poly.entity_id
_entity_poly.type
_entity_poly.pdbx_seq_one_letter_code
_entity_poly.pdbx_strand_id
1 'polypeptide(L)'
;METVLRVFTSEACLVYLDVIIILERTFQEHLNNIRKVFQRLQKANLKLSLKKCRFFRKKVSYLGHIISADGVKTDPEKTKSVVDWPRPETVRNLRSLLGHCSYYRRFAMNFSATARPLHKLTEARSNFNWTEECEKTFNSLKYTLISSLILNYPRTDKEFILDTHASNEGIGVVLSQKIGNEECVIAYFSKNLGKPERNCVTRKELLAIVKSIKHFHHYLYGRKFLLRTDHSSLSWLLNFREPEGQIARWIQRLKE
;
A
#
# COMPACT_ATOMS: atom_id res chain seq x y z
N MET A 1 6.99 -24.99 0.76
CA MET A 1 5.68 -24.90 1.44
C MET A 1 4.59 -24.49 0.45
N GLU A 2 4.83 -23.43 -0.33
CA GLU A 2 3.91 -22.93 -1.37
C GLU A 2 3.49 -24.01 -2.40
N THR A 3 4.43 -24.80 -2.94
CA THR A 3 4.10 -25.90 -3.87
C THR A 3 3.20 -26.98 -3.25
N VAL A 4 3.35 -27.26 -1.95
CA VAL A 4 2.60 -28.30 -1.24
C VAL A 4 1.14 -27.87 -1.04
N LEU A 5 0.92 -26.59 -0.77
CA LEU A 5 -0.38 -25.98 -0.47
C LEU A 5 -0.95 -25.17 -1.65
N ARG A 6 -0.36 -25.29 -2.85
CA ARG A 6 -0.76 -24.55 -4.05
C ARG A 6 -2.24 -24.71 -4.40
N VAL A 7 -2.79 -25.89 -4.11
CA VAL A 7 -4.20 -26.24 -4.38
C VAL A 7 -5.17 -25.46 -3.48
N PHE A 8 -4.69 -24.93 -2.35
CA PHE A 8 -5.53 -24.28 -1.34
C PHE A 8 -5.28 -22.76 -1.22
N THR A 9 -4.29 -22.23 -1.95
CA THR A 9 -3.70 -20.90 -1.67
C THR A 9 -4.58 -19.72 -2.06
N SER A 10 -5.68 -19.98 -2.77
CA SER A 10 -6.69 -19.00 -3.17
C SER A 10 -8.03 -19.14 -2.45
N GLU A 11 -8.30 -20.29 -1.85
CA GLU A 11 -9.63 -20.60 -1.27
C GLU A 11 -9.59 -20.79 0.24
N ALA A 12 -8.54 -21.40 0.79
CA ALA A 12 -8.54 -21.90 2.17
C ALA A 12 -7.35 -21.43 3.02
N CYS A 13 -6.22 -21.09 2.39
CA CYS A 13 -5.05 -20.59 3.13
C CYS A 13 -4.21 -19.60 2.32
N LEU A 14 -3.44 -18.76 2.99
CA LEU A 14 -2.37 -17.95 2.42
C LEU A 14 -1.04 -18.50 2.91
N VAL A 15 -0.07 -18.61 2.02
CA VAL A 15 1.26 -19.12 2.34
C VAL A 15 2.30 -18.09 1.91
N TYR A 16 3.20 -17.76 2.81
CA TYR A 16 4.36 -16.94 2.51
C TYR A 16 5.54 -17.45 3.31
N LEU A 17 6.59 -17.86 2.58
CA LEU A 17 7.77 -18.51 3.15
C LEU A 17 7.37 -19.73 4.01
N ASP A 18 7.52 -19.61 5.33
CA ASP A 18 7.27 -20.61 6.36
C ASP A 18 5.97 -20.38 7.15
N VAL A 19 5.22 -19.32 6.84
CA VAL A 19 3.98 -18.97 7.52
C VAL A 19 2.76 -19.37 6.69
N ILE A 20 1.81 -20.03 7.35
CA ILE A 20 0.52 -20.42 6.79
C ILE A 20 -0.57 -19.70 7.58
N ILE A 21 -1.42 -18.95 6.88
CA ILE A 21 -2.63 -18.35 7.43
C ILE A 21 -3.82 -19.11 6.87
N ILE A 22 -4.69 -19.63 7.73
CA ILE A 22 -5.94 -20.27 7.31
C ILE A 22 -7.05 -19.26 7.61
N LEU A 23 -7.87 -18.94 6.61
CA LEU A 23 -8.91 -17.91 6.69
C LEU A 23 -10.25 -18.53 6.33
N GLU A 24 -11.29 -18.26 7.11
CA GLU A 24 -12.65 -18.69 6.78
C GLU A 24 -13.71 -17.80 7.43
N ARG A 25 -14.96 -17.90 6.94
CA ARG A 25 -16.10 -17.13 7.45
C ARG A 25 -16.75 -17.77 8.67
N THR A 26 -16.83 -19.10 8.70
CA THR A 26 -17.45 -19.84 9.80
C THR A 26 -16.44 -20.74 10.52
N PHE A 27 -16.76 -21.07 11.77
CA PHE A 27 -15.96 -21.99 12.58
C PHE A 27 -15.86 -23.38 11.93
N GLN A 28 -16.96 -23.85 11.34
CA GLN A 28 -17.02 -25.17 10.74
C GLN A 28 -16.17 -25.28 9.47
N GLU A 29 -16.23 -24.27 8.59
CA GLU A 29 -15.34 -24.17 7.43
C GLU A 29 -13.89 -24.10 7.88
N HIS A 30 -13.59 -23.30 8.91
CA HIS A 30 -12.23 -23.16 9.43
C HIS A 30 -11.66 -24.50 9.94
N LEU A 31 -12.47 -25.28 10.67
CA LEU A 31 -12.09 -26.63 11.11
C LEU A 31 -11.81 -27.56 9.93
N ASN A 32 -12.66 -27.52 8.89
CA ASN A 32 -12.48 -28.33 7.70
C ASN A 32 -11.16 -27.99 6.98
N ASN A 33 -10.84 -26.70 6.87
CA ASN A 33 -9.62 -26.25 6.23
C ASN A 33 -8.36 -26.58 7.02
N ILE A 34 -8.40 -26.45 8.35
CA ILE A 34 -7.30 -26.92 9.21
C ILE A 34 -7.02 -28.41 8.93
N ARG A 35 -8.06 -29.25 8.87
CA ARG A 35 -7.89 -30.68 8.56
C ARG A 35 -7.24 -30.91 7.20
N LYS A 36 -7.73 -30.24 6.14
CA LYS A 36 -7.16 -30.35 4.79
C LYS A 36 -5.69 -29.94 4.75
N VAL A 37 -5.35 -28.80 5.36
CA VAL A 37 -3.97 -28.29 5.42
C VAL A 37 -3.07 -29.28 6.18
N PHE A 38 -3.50 -29.76 7.34
CA PHE A 38 -2.72 -30.70 8.15
C PHE A 38 -2.47 -32.03 7.44
N GLN A 39 -3.49 -32.60 6.80
CA GLN A 39 -3.34 -33.81 5.99
C GLN A 39 -2.31 -33.60 4.87
N ARG A 40 -2.30 -32.43 4.24
CA ARG A 40 -1.37 -32.12 3.16
C ARG A 40 0.06 -31.95 3.66
N LEU A 41 0.24 -31.26 4.78
CA LEU A 41 1.54 -31.12 5.43
C LEU A 41 2.09 -32.48 5.88
N GLN A 42 1.24 -33.33 6.45
CA GLN A 42 1.60 -34.69 6.86
C GLN A 42 2.06 -35.53 5.65
N LYS A 43 1.31 -35.51 4.54
CA LYS A 43 1.69 -36.21 3.29
C LYS A 43 3.03 -35.73 2.73
N ALA A 44 3.38 -34.46 2.94
CA ALA A 44 4.65 -33.89 2.52
C ALA A 44 5.77 -34.03 3.57
N ASN A 45 5.52 -34.74 4.68
CA ASN A 45 6.43 -34.90 5.81
C ASN A 45 6.92 -33.57 6.42
N LEU A 46 6.06 -32.54 6.40
CA LEU A 46 6.33 -31.23 6.99
C LEU A 46 5.81 -31.18 8.43
N LYS A 47 6.61 -30.60 9.33
CA LYS A 47 6.28 -30.45 10.76
C LYS A 47 5.96 -29.01 11.10
N LEU A 48 4.97 -28.82 11.96
CA LEU A 48 4.60 -27.51 12.52
C LEU A 48 5.15 -27.36 13.93
N SER A 49 5.70 -26.18 14.24
CA SER A 49 6.08 -25.84 15.61
C SER A 49 4.85 -25.41 16.40
N LEU A 50 4.32 -26.27 17.26
CA LEU A 50 3.13 -26.00 18.09
C LEU A 50 3.25 -24.69 18.88
N LYS A 51 4.44 -24.36 19.40
CA LYS A 51 4.71 -23.11 20.15
C LYS A 51 4.42 -21.83 19.34
N LYS A 52 4.53 -21.91 18.01
CA LYS A 52 4.29 -20.80 17.08
C LYS A 52 2.88 -20.80 16.49
N CYS A 53 2.14 -21.90 16.66
CA CYS A 53 0.80 -22.04 16.10
C CYS A 53 -0.22 -21.26 16.93
N ARG A 54 -1.08 -20.50 16.26
CA ARG A 54 -2.18 -19.75 16.87
C ARG A 54 -3.47 -20.14 16.15
N PHE A 55 -4.39 -20.79 16.86
CA PHE A 55 -5.66 -21.27 16.30
C PHE A 55 -6.85 -20.40 16.71
N PHE A 56 -7.89 -20.38 15.87
CA PHE A 56 -9.20 -19.75 16.14
C PHE A 56 -9.11 -18.30 16.62
N ARG A 57 -8.16 -17.53 16.07
CA ARG A 57 -7.99 -16.11 16.42
C ARG A 57 -8.84 -15.25 15.49
N LYS A 58 -9.57 -14.31 16.09
CA LYS A 58 -10.30 -13.26 15.33
C LYS A 58 -9.36 -12.22 14.70
N LYS A 59 -8.14 -12.11 15.22
CA LYS A 59 -7.09 -11.20 14.74
C LYS A 59 -5.74 -11.92 14.76
N VAL A 60 -4.94 -11.74 13.72
CA VAL A 60 -3.59 -12.34 13.62
C VAL A 60 -2.57 -11.27 13.26
N SER A 61 -1.39 -11.32 13.89
CA SER A 61 -0.23 -10.52 13.48
C SER A 61 0.52 -11.26 12.38
N TYR A 62 0.79 -10.57 11.29
CA TYR A 62 1.44 -11.11 10.10
C TYR A 62 2.17 -10.03 9.32
N LEU A 63 3.47 -10.24 9.04
CA LEU A 63 4.34 -9.31 8.30
C LEU A 63 4.28 -7.85 8.82
N GLY A 64 4.15 -7.68 10.14
CA GLY A 64 4.05 -6.35 10.77
C GLY A 64 2.71 -5.66 10.58
N HIS A 65 1.66 -6.42 10.25
CA HIS A 65 0.27 -5.98 10.16
C HIS A 65 -0.62 -6.82 11.08
N ILE A 66 -1.72 -6.24 11.53
CA ILE A 66 -2.81 -6.96 12.17
C ILE A 66 -3.92 -7.16 11.14
N ILE A 67 -4.25 -8.43 10.89
CA ILE A 67 -5.32 -8.86 9.99
C ILE A 67 -6.52 -9.22 10.88
N SER A 68 -7.65 -8.54 10.67
CA SER A 68 -8.93 -8.82 11.34
C SER A 68 -10.08 -8.87 10.34
N ALA A 69 -11.29 -9.18 10.81
CA ALA A 69 -12.51 -9.09 10.01
C ALA A 69 -12.76 -7.66 9.47
N ASP A 70 -12.34 -6.63 10.22
CA ASP A 70 -12.55 -5.22 9.88
C ASP A 70 -11.61 -4.75 8.76
N GLY A 71 -10.48 -5.44 8.56
CA GLY A 71 -9.46 -5.08 7.58
C GLY A 71 -8.06 -5.32 8.09
N VAL A 72 -7.11 -4.65 7.45
CA VAL A 72 -5.68 -4.69 7.77
C VAL A 72 -5.30 -3.40 8.47
N LYS A 73 -4.60 -3.51 9.61
CA LYS A 73 -3.98 -2.38 10.30
C LYS A 73 -2.48 -2.58 10.43
N THR A 74 -1.76 -1.51 10.72
CA THR A 74 -0.37 -1.63 11.16
C THR A 74 -0.29 -2.30 12.52
N ASP A 75 0.70 -3.17 12.74
CA ASP A 75 0.91 -3.80 14.04
C ASP A 75 1.48 -2.77 15.04
N PRO A 76 0.76 -2.43 16.13
CA PRO A 76 1.22 -1.49 17.14
C PRO A 76 2.59 -1.84 17.72
N GLU A 77 2.95 -3.13 17.84
CA GLU A 77 4.25 -3.53 18.35
C GLU A 77 5.38 -3.16 17.39
N LYS A 78 5.11 -3.23 16.08
CA LYS A 78 6.07 -2.84 15.04
C LYS A 78 6.11 -1.34 14.84
N THR A 79 4.95 -0.66 14.89
CA THR A 79 4.93 0.80 14.81
C THR A 79 5.49 1.47 16.05
N LYS A 80 5.42 0.83 17.24
CA LYS A 80 6.04 1.35 18.46
C LYS A 80 7.53 1.64 18.29
N SER A 81 8.26 0.79 17.57
CA SER A 81 9.67 1.05 17.24
C SER A 81 9.89 2.35 16.45
N VAL A 82 8.91 2.74 15.62
CA VAL A 82 8.94 4.00 14.86
C VAL A 82 8.56 5.19 15.75
N VAL A 83 7.62 5.00 16.68
CA VAL A 83 7.21 6.03 17.66
C VAL A 83 8.37 6.37 18.58
N ASP A 84 8.99 5.35 19.14
CA ASP A 84 10.11 5.47 20.08
C ASP A 84 11.45 5.72 19.36
N TRP A 85 11.42 5.85 18.02
CA TRP A 85 12.63 6.07 17.24
C TRP A 85 13.30 7.39 17.65
N PRO A 86 14.60 7.38 17.99
CA PRO A 86 15.30 8.58 18.43
C PRO A 86 15.41 9.59 17.29
N ARG A 87 15.56 10.87 17.61
CA ARG A 87 15.83 11.90 16.59
C ARG A 87 17.07 11.50 15.78
N PRO A 88 16.96 11.38 14.44
CA PRO A 88 18.12 11.05 13.60
C PRO A 88 19.17 12.16 13.65
N GLU A 89 20.39 11.80 14.05
CA GLU A 89 21.54 12.72 14.06
C GLU A 89 22.40 12.64 12.80
N THR A 90 22.20 11.60 11.98
CA THR A 90 22.97 11.37 10.76
C THR A 90 22.08 11.05 9.58
N VAL A 91 22.58 11.33 8.37
CA VAL A 91 21.92 10.96 7.10
C VAL A 91 21.64 9.46 7.04
N ARG A 92 22.55 8.63 7.55
CA ARG A 92 22.37 7.16 7.59
C ARG A 92 21.18 6.77 8.46
N ASN A 93 21.08 7.34 9.66
CA ASN A 93 19.96 7.07 10.58
C ASN A 93 18.64 7.56 9.99
N LEU A 94 18.65 8.71 9.32
CA LEU A 94 17.48 9.26 8.66
C LEU A 94 17.01 8.39 7.48
N ARG A 95 17.93 7.89 6.65
CA ARG A 95 17.59 6.94 5.57
C ARG A 95 17.01 5.64 6.11
N SER A 96 17.55 5.13 7.22
CA SER A 96 17.01 3.94 7.89
C SER A 96 15.56 4.17 8.33
N LEU A 97 15.30 5.25 9.05
CA LEU A 97 13.95 5.65 9.46
C LEU A 97 13.00 5.76 8.26
N LEU A 98 13.37 6.52 7.22
CA LEU A 98 12.53 6.72 6.04
C LEU A 98 12.25 5.38 5.32
N GLY A 99 13.23 4.48 5.27
CA GLY A 99 13.05 3.12 4.77
C GLY A 99 12.00 2.35 5.56
N HIS A 100 12.10 2.36 6.90
CA HIS A 100 11.11 1.73 7.79
C HIS A 100 9.70 2.33 7.62
N CYS A 101 9.58 3.65 7.62
CA CYS A 101 8.31 4.34 7.42
C CYS A 101 7.71 4.05 6.03
N SER A 102 8.55 3.88 5.00
CA SER A 102 8.09 3.58 3.63
C SER A 102 7.37 2.24 3.50
N TYR A 103 7.67 1.27 4.37
CA TYR A 103 6.96 -0.02 4.42
C TYR A 103 5.46 0.18 4.72
N TYR A 104 5.15 1.15 5.57
CA TYR A 104 3.80 1.49 6.02
C TYR A 104 3.13 2.61 5.21
N ARG A 105 3.76 3.11 4.14
CA ARG A 105 3.24 4.23 3.34
C ARG A 105 1.83 3.99 2.78
N ARG A 106 1.43 2.73 2.57
CA ARG A 106 0.10 2.38 2.06
C ARG A 106 -1.05 2.75 3.01
N PHE A 107 -0.73 3.01 4.27
CA PHE A 107 -1.67 3.44 5.32
C PHE A 107 -1.63 4.96 5.58
N ALA A 108 -0.75 5.68 4.88
CA ALA A 108 -0.49 7.10 5.10
C ALA A 108 -0.80 7.91 3.84
N MET A 109 -1.87 8.70 3.89
CA MET A 109 -2.20 9.65 2.83
C MET A 109 -1.07 10.67 2.66
N ASN A 110 -0.70 10.97 1.42
CA ASN A 110 0.32 11.98 1.07
C ASN A 110 1.71 11.77 1.72
N PHE A 111 2.06 10.55 2.12
CA PHE A 111 3.32 10.22 2.80
C PHE A 111 4.56 10.86 2.16
N SER A 112 4.68 10.82 0.83
CA SER A 112 5.84 11.36 0.11
C SER A 112 5.98 12.87 0.26
N ALA A 113 4.86 13.60 0.23
CA ALA A 113 4.82 15.05 0.40
C ALA A 113 5.17 15.42 1.85
N THR A 114 4.55 14.73 2.83
CA THR A 114 4.86 14.92 4.24
C THR A 114 6.33 14.64 4.53
N ALA A 115 6.89 13.53 4.05
CA ALA A 115 8.28 13.14 4.30
C ALA A 115 9.33 13.97 3.53
N ARG A 116 8.91 14.93 2.70
CA ARG A 116 9.82 15.64 1.79
C ARG A 116 10.91 16.46 2.50
N PRO A 117 10.64 17.24 3.56
CA PRO A 117 11.69 17.95 4.30
C PRO A 117 12.79 17.00 4.78
N LEU A 118 12.42 15.81 5.24
CA LEU A 118 13.37 14.77 5.65
C LEU A 118 14.11 14.16 4.45
N HIS A 119 13.46 13.94 3.32
CA HIS A 119 14.12 13.46 2.11
C HIS A 119 15.19 14.44 1.61
N LYS A 120 14.96 15.76 1.71
CA LYS A 120 15.96 16.79 1.33
C LYS A 120 17.27 16.62 2.11
N LEU A 121 17.21 16.27 3.39
CA LEU A 121 18.39 15.99 4.23
C LEU A 121 19.16 14.73 3.82
N THR A 122 18.58 13.90 2.96
CA THR A 122 19.21 12.67 2.46
C THR A 122 19.78 12.81 1.04
N GLU A 123 19.60 13.96 0.40
CA GLU A 123 20.11 14.25 -0.95
C GLU A 123 21.63 14.40 -0.96
N ALA A 124 22.24 14.17 -2.12
CA ALA A 124 23.69 14.33 -2.25
C ALA A 124 24.08 15.80 -2.05
N ARG A 125 25.17 16.05 -1.31
CA ARG A 125 25.72 17.39 -1.01
C ARG A 125 24.83 18.29 -0.14
N SER A 126 23.81 17.76 0.55
CA SER A 126 23.08 18.51 1.56
C SER A 126 23.84 18.53 2.90
N ASN A 127 23.99 19.69 3.51
CA ASN A 127 24.40 19.77 4.91
C ASN A 127 23.26 19.22 5.78
N PHE A 128 23.58 18.32 6.71
CA PHE A 128 22.58 17.75 7.62
C PHE A 128 22.18 18.80 8.65
N ASN A 129 21.25 19.68 8.28
CA ASN A 129 20.74 20.73 9.14
C ASN A 129 19.29 20.40 9.54
N TRP A 130 19.11 19.94 10.77
CA TRP A 130 17.79 19.57 11.28
C TRP A 130 17.02 20.81 11.74
N THR A 131 16.13 21.29 10.88
CA THR A 131 15.29 22.47 11.14
C THR A 131 14.04 22.14 11.96
N GLU A 132 13.33 23.16 12.46
CA GLU A 132 12.03 22.97 13.10
C GLU A 132 10.99 22.33 12.16
N GLU A 133 11.06 22.61 10.85
CA GLU A 133 10.23 21.96 9.84
C GLU A 133 10.51 20.45 9.78
N CYS A 134 11.77 20.04 9.91
CA CYS A 134 12.14 18.63 9.97
C CYS A 134 11.61 17.96 11.24
N GLU A 135 11.66 18.66 12.38
CA GLU A 135 11.11 18.16 13.65
C GLU A 135 9.59 17.99 13.59
N LYS A 136 8.86 19.00 13.09
CA LYS A 136 7.40 18.91 12.87
C LYS A 136 7.05 17.77 11.92
N THR A 137 7.81 17.63 10.84
CA THR A 137 7.62 16.54 9.86
C THR A 137 7.85 15.17 10.49
N PHE A 138 8.91 15.02 11.28
CA PHE A 138 9.25 13.78 11.97
C PHE A 138 8.13 13.34 12.91
N ASN A 139 7.61 14.27 13.73
CA ASN A 139 6.51 14.00 14.65
C ASN A 139 5.19 13.74 13.92
N SER A 140 4.90 14.47 12.84
CA SER A 140 3.72 14.23 12.00
C SER A 140 3.75 12.84 11.36
N LEU A 141 4.89 12.41 10.81
CA LEU A 141 5.05 11.07 10.25
C LEU A 141 4.82 9.97 11.28
N LYS A 142 5.36 10.13 12.50
CA LYS A 142 5.10 9.20 13.60
C LYS A 142 3.60 9.13 13.90
N TYR A 143 2.95 10.28 14.03
CA TYR A 143 1.52 10.35 14.33
C TYR A 143 0.67 9.68 13.24
N THR A 144 0.90 9.98 11.97
CA THR A 144 0.17 9.37 10.84
C THR A 144 0.30 7.86 10.79
N LEU A 145 1.47 7.31 11.17
CA LEU A 145 1.70 5.87 11.24
C LEU A 145 1.00 5.21 12.44
N ILE A 146 0.78 5.94 13.53
CA ILE A 146 0.04 5.47 14.72
C ILE A 146 -1.46 5.56 14.50
N SER A 147 -1.94 6.69 13.97
CA SER A 147 -3.36 6.94 13.69
C SER A 147 -3.81 6.22 12.42
N SER A 148 -3.07 5.20 11.99
CA SER A 148 -3.24 4.58 10.68
C SER A 148 -4.64 4.01 10.53
N LEU A 149 -5.26 4.31 9.39
CA LEU A 149 -6.59 3.86 9.07
C LEU A 149 -6.59 2.35 8.82
N ILE A 150 -7.73 1.72 9.14
CA ILE A 150 -7.98 0.34 8.74
C ILE A 150 -8.09 0.34 7.22
N LEU A 151 -7.25 -0.43 6.54
CA LEU A 151 -7.41 -0.67 5.11
C LEU A 151 -8.36 -1.85 4.92
N ASN A 152 -9.40 -1.65 4.11
CA ASN A 152 -10.37 -2.69 3.80
C ASN A 152 -9.78 -3.70 2.82
N TYR A 153 -10.29 -4.94 2.87
CA TYR A 153 -9.94 -5.95 1.88
C TYR A 153 -10.56 -5.60 0.52
N PRO A 154 -9.80 -5.70 -0.57
CA PRO A 154 -10.32 -5.50 -1.91
C PRO A 154 -11.36 -6.58 -2.23
N ARG A 155 -12.53 -6.16 -2.70
CA ARG A 155 -13.61 -7.02 -3.16
C ARG A 155 -13.58 -7.13 -4.67
N THR A 156 -13.66 -8.34 -5.20
CA THR A 156 -13.55 -8.56 -6.65
C THR A 156 -14.82 -8.24 -7.41
N ASP A 157 -15.97 -8.22 -6.73
CA ASP A 157 -17.30 -7.91 -7.25
C ASP A 157 -17.64 -6.41 -7.23
N LYS A 158 -16.74 -5.56 -6.72
CA LYS A 158 -16.96 -4.12 -6.59
C LYS A 158 -16.01 -3.34 -7.49
N GLU A 159 -16.53 -2.27 -8.07
CA GLU A 159 -15.74 -1.33 -8.86
C GLU A 159 -14.74 -0.59 -7.95
N PHE A 160 -13.51 -0.45 -8.43
CA PHE A 160 -12.50 0.38 -7.78
C PHE A 160 -12.72 1.84 -8.12
N ILE A 161 -12.47 2.70 -7.15
CA ILE A 161 -12.42 4.15 -7.32
C ILE A 161 -10.98 4.58 -7.09
N LEU A 162 -10.45 5.34 -8.04
CA LEU A 162 -9.08 5.84 -8.03
C LEU A 162 -9.13 7.36 -8.01
N ASP A 163 -8.82 7.95 -6.87
CA ASP A 163 -8.65 9.39 -6.72
C ASP A 163 -7.21 9.77 -6.94
N THR A 164 -6.96 10.69 -7.86
CA THR A 164 -5.62 11.21 -8.14
C THR A 164 -5.58 12.71 -7.96
N HIS A 165 -4.52 13.19 -7.32
CA HIS A 165 -4.23 14.61 -7.18
C HIS A 165 -2.72 14.85 -7.36
N ALA A 166 -2.34 15.91 -8.06
CA ALA A 166 -0.96 16.33 -8.21
C ALA A 166 -0.72 17.77 -7.73
N SER A 167 0.16 17.90 -6.75
CA SER A 167 0.68 19.20 -6.32
C SER A 167 1.94 19.58 -7.11
N ASN A 168 2.50 20.77 -6.87
CA ASN A 168 3.83 21.12 -7.36
C ASN A 168 4.94 20.20 -6.82
N GLU A 169 4.67 19.54 -5.69
CA GLU A 169 5.70 18.87 -4.94
C GLU A 169 5.66 17.33 -5.11
N GLY A 170 4.48 16.77 -5.36
CA GLY A 170 4.26 15.34 -5.40
C GLY A 170 2.85 14.98 -5.84
N ILE A 171 2.64 13.68 -6.07
CA ILE A 171 1.35 13.08 -6.36
C ILE A 171 0.82 12.35 -5.13
N GLY A 172 -0.48 12.46 -4.90
CA GLY A 172 -1.25 11.77 -3.87
C GLY A 172 -2.40 11.02 -4.51
N VAL A 173 -2.62 9.78 -4.08
CA VAL A 173 -3.56 8.88 -4.71
C VAL A 173 -4.24 8.00 -3.65
N VAL A 174 -5.55 7.85 -3.78
CA VAL A 174 -6.36 6.95 -2.95
C VAL A 174 -7.01 5.92 -3.85
N LEU A 175 -6.85 4.64 -3.50
CA LEU A 175 -7.62 3.55 -4.08
C LEU A 175 -8.68 3.12 -3.06
N SER A 176 -9.94 3.19 -3.45
CA SER A 176 -11.09 2.89 -2.59
C SER A 176 -12.12 2.03 -3.32
N GLN A 177 -13.09 1.51 -2.57
CA GLN A 177 -14.27 0.82 -3.10
C GLN A 177 -15.51 1.21 -2.32
N LYS A 178 -16.65 1.28 -3.00
CA LYS A 178 -17.94 1.47 -2.34
C LYS A 178 -18.43 0.15 -1.76
N ILE A 179 -18.46 0.04 -0.44
CA ILE A 179 -18.94 -1.14 0.29
C ILE A 179 -20.23 -0.73 1.02
N GLY A 180 -21.37 -1.12 0.46
CA GLY A 180 -22.67 -0.62 0.93
C GLY A 180 -22.84 0.86 0.57
N ASN A 181 -23.09 1.71 1.58
CA ASN A 181 -23.22 3.16 1.41
C ASN A 181 -21.93 3.93 1.70
N GLU A 182 -20.88 3.25 2.17
CA GLU A 182 -19.63 3.89 2.56
C GLU A 182 -18.54 3.65 1.51
N GLU A 183 -17.68 4.64 1.34
CA GLU A 183 -16.48 4.50 0.55
C GLU A 183 -15.32 4.08 1.47
N CYS A 184 -14.80 2.88 1.24
CA CYS A 184 -13.77 2.29 2.08
C CYS A 184 -12.42 2.31 1.34
N VAL A 185 -11.37 2.74 2.03
CA VAL A 185 -10.02 2.82 1.45
C VAL A 185 -9.36 1.44 1.43
N ILE A 186 -8.83 1.08 0.27
CA ILE A 186 -8.06 -0.14 0.05
C ILE A 186 -6.57 0.14 0.21
N ALA A 187 -6.07 1.24 -0.36
CA ALA A 187 -4.66 1.62 -0.26
C ALA A 187 -4.41 3.09 -0.62
N TYR A 188 -3.37 3.67 -0.02
CA TYR A 188 -2.81 4.96 -0.43
C TYR A 188 -1.55 4.77 -1.28
N PHE A 189 -1.36 5.69 -2.23
CA PHE A 189 -0.11 5.83 -2.97
C PHE A 189 0.30 7.29 -3.02
N SER A 190 1.60 7.55 -2.87
CA SER A 190 2.16 8.88 -3.06
C SER A 190 3.55 8.77 -3.67
N LYS A 191 3.96 9.81 -4.39
CA LYS A 191 5.31 9.90 -4.94
C LYS A 191 5.74 11.34 -5.13
N ASN A 192 6.99 11.65 -4.80
CA ASN A 192 7.57 12.96 -5.10
C ASN A 192 7.85 13.12 -6.60
N LEU A 193 7.65 14.34 -7.11
CA LEU A 193 7.94 14.69 -8.49
C LEU A 193 9.37 15.23 -8.60
N GLY A 194 10.14 14.65 -9.54
CA GLY A 194 11.48 15.16 -9.89
C GLY A 194 11.38 16.50 -10.64
N LYS A 195 12.49 17.25 -10.73
CA LYS A 195 12.54 18.53 -11.46
C LYS A 195 11.87 18.51 -12.86
N PRO A 196 12.16 17.55 -13.76
CA PRO A 196 11.53 17.53 -15.10
C PRO A 196 10.04 17.16 -15.06
N GLU A 197 9.57 16.54 -13.97
CA GLU A 197 8.19 16.08 -13.81
C GLU A 197 7.26 17.18 -13.25
N ARG A 198 7.80 18.35 -12.86
CA ARG A 198 7.04 19.47 -12.30
C ARG A 198 6.48 20.43 -13.35
N ASN A 199 6.72 20.15 -14.63
CA ASN A 199 6.37 21.03 -15.73
C ASN A 199 4.89 20.89 -16.10
N CYS A 200 4.14 22.01 -16.05
CA CYS A 200 2.72 22.16 -16.40
C CYS A 200 1.74 21.30 -15.55
N VAL A 201 0.63 21.92 -15.12
CA VAL A 201 -0.40 21.27 -14.28
C VAL A 201 -0.97 20.01 -14.93
N THR A 202 -1.39 20.10 -16.20
CA THR A 202 -2.01 18.99 -16.94
C THR A 202 -1.10 17.76 -17.03
N ARG A 203 0.20 17.96 -17.21
CA ARG A 203 1.16 16.85 -17.28
C ARG A 203 1.37 16.18 -15.92
N LYS A 204 1.38 16.95 -14.83
CA LYS A 204 1.52 16.41 -13.47
C LYS A 204 0.33 15.52 -13.11
N GLU A 205 -0.88 15.98 -13.41
CA GLU A 205 -2.11 15.23 -13.17
C GLU A 205 -2.15 13.94 -13.99
N LEU A 206 -1.83 14.01 -15.29
CA LEU A 206 -1.71 12.82 -16.13
C LEU A 206 -0.65 11.84 -15.62
N LEU A 207 0.49 12.35 -15.15
CA LEU A 207 1.54 11.53 -14.55
C LEU A 207 1.07 10.86 -13.25
N ALA A 208 0.23 11.53 -12.45
CA ALA A 208 -0.36 10.95 -11.26
C ALA A 208 -1.18 9.71 -11.60
N ILE A 209 -2.03 9.81 -12.64
CA ILE A 209 -2.86 8.71 -13.15
C ILE A 209 -2.01 7.56 -13.68
N VAL A 210 -1.01 7.85 -14.52
CA VAL A 210 -0.17 6.78 -15.11
C VAL A 210 0.62 6.05 -14.04
N LYS A 211 1.17 6.79 -13.06
CA LYS A 211 1.93 6.19 -11.97
C LYS A 211 1.04 5.43 -10.99
N SER A 212 -0.18 5.91 -10.73
CA SER A 212 -1.13 5.21 -9.85
C SER A 212 -1.61 3.90 -10.46
N ILE A 213 -1.98 3.89 -11.74
CA ILE A 213 -2.40 2.67 -12.44
C ILE A 213 -1.26 1.66 -12.50
N LYS A 214 -0.02 2.12 -12.75
CA LYS A 214 1.15 1.24 -12.67
C LYS A 214 1.35 0.67 -11.26
N HIS A 215 1.15 1.47 -10.22
CA HIS A 215 1.32 1.02 -8.84
C HIS A 215 0.23 0.01 -8.42
N PHE A 216 -1.03 0.30 -8.76
CA PHE A 216 -2.20 -0.51 -8.47
C PHE A 216 -2.56 -1.49 -9.58
N HIS A 217 -1.63 -1.80 -10.48
CA HIS A 217 -1.87 -2.71 -11.60
C HIS A 217 -2.43 -4.06 -11.15
N HIS A 218 -1.92 -4.60 -10.03
CA HIS A 218 -2.40 -5.84 -9.42
C HIS A 218 -3.88 -5.80 -8.96
N TYR A 219 -4.46 -4.61 -8.76
CA TYR A 219 -5.88 -4.43 -8.46
C TYR A 219 -6.72 -4.09 -9.70
N LEU A 220 -6.19 -3.23 -10.57
CA LEU A 220 -6.95 -2.58 -11.65
C LEU A 220 -6.89 -3.33 -12.99
N TYR A 221 -5.87 -4.17 -13.21
CA TYR A 221 -5.64 -4.80 -14.50
C TYR A 221 -6.83 -5.67 -14.94
N GLY A 222 -7.28 -5.44 -16.18
CA GLY A 222 -8.42 -6.16 -16.77
C GLY A 222 -9.77 -5.82 -16.14
N ARG A 223 -9.87 -4.74 -15.36
CA ARG A 223 -11.11 -4.33 -14.66
C ARG A 223 -11.54 -2.92 -15.03
N LYS A 224 -12.85 -2.70 -15.01
CA LYS A 224 -13.40 -1.34 -15.03
C LYS A 224 -13.22 -0.71 -13.65
N PHE A 225 -12.87 0.57 -13.63
CA PHE A 225 -12.72 1.37 -12.43
C PHE A 225 -13.09 2.83 -12.73
N LEU A 226 -13.53 3.55 -11.70
CA LEU A 226 -13.82 4.97 -11.77
C LEU A 226 -12.56 5.77 -11.44
N LEU A 227 -12.08 6.58 -12.38
CA LEU A 227 -11.02 7.54 -12.14
C LEU A 227 -11.63 8.90 -11.77
N ARG A 228 -11.31 9.43 -10.60
CA ARG A 228 -11.68 10.79 -10.16
C ARG A 228 -10.43 11.66 -10.09
N THR A 229 -10.46 12.79 -10.79
CA THR A 229 -9.41 13.82 -10.78
C THR A 229 -10.08 15.19 -10.73
N ASP A 230 -9.45 16.14 -10.04
CA ASP A 230 -9.86 17.54 -9.96
C ASP A 230 -9.53 18.33 -11.24
N HIS A 231 -8.81 17.72 -12.20
CA HIS A 231 -8.37 18.38 -13.41
C HIS A 231 -9.25 18.03 -14.62
N SER A 232 -10.31 18.81 -14.83
CA SER A 232 -11.30 18.65 -15.91
C SER A 232 -10.69 18.57 -17.31
N SER A 233 -9.52 19.20 -17.50
CA SER A 233 -8.74 19.19 -18.73
C SER A 233 -8.13 17.82 -19.07
N LEU A 234 -8.41 16.74 -18.34
CA LEU A 234 -8.03 15.39 -18.75
C LEU A 234 -9.17 14.63 -19.41
N SER A 235 -10.37 15.19 -19.43
CA SER A 235 -11.54 14.59 -20.10
C SER A 235 -11.34 14.44 -21.62
N TRP A 236 -10.53 15.32 -22.24
CA TRP A 236 -10.22 15.21 -23.67
C TRP A 236 -9.26 14.07 -24.01
N LEU A 237 -8.51 13.55 -23.04
CA LEU A 237 -7.44 12.58 -23.26
C LEU A 237 -7.95 11.27 -23.89
N LEU A 238 -9.18 10.87 -23.56
CA LEU A 238 -9.84 9.69 -24.13
C LEU A 238 -10.27 9.89 -25.59
N ASN A 239 -10.45 11.14 -26.02
CA ASN A 239 -10.92 11.51 -27.36
C ASN A 239 -9.79 12.03 -28.26
N PHE A 240 -8.54 11.98 -27.80
CA PHE A 240 -7.40 12.50 -28.55
C PHE A 240 -7.03 11.57 -29.71
N ARG A 241 -7.14 12.08 -30.94
CA ARG A 241 -7.02 11.28 -32.16
C ARG A 241 -5.59 10.93 -32.54
N GLU A 242 -4.63 11.84 -32.30
CA GLU A 242 -3.23 11.69 -32.70
C GLU A 242 -2.28 11.95 -31.54
N PRO A 243 -2.20 11.04 -30.54
CA PRO A 243 -1.23 11.17 -29.48
C PRO A 243 0.19 10.90 -29.97
N GLU A 244 1.11 11.80 -29.64
CA GLU A 244 2.53 11.65 -29.96
C GLU A 244 3.40 11.45 -28.71
N GLY A 245 4.56 10.81 -28.92
CA GLY A 245 5.62 10.69 -27.93
C GLY A 245 5.19 10.05 -26.61
N GLN A 246 5.39 10.77 -25.50
CA GLN A 246 5.10 10.27 -24.15
C GLN A 246 3.60 10.08 -23.90
N ILE A 247 2.74 10.93 -24.47
CA ILE A 247 1.29 10.88 -24.26
C ILE A 247 0.70 9.63 -24.94
N ALA A 248 1.20 9.25 -26.11
CA ALA A 248 0.80 8.01 -26.80
C ALA A 248 1.06 6.77 -25.94
N ARG A 249 2.25 6.66 -25.36
CA ARG A 249 2.64 5.56 -24.47
C ARG A 249 1.75 5.51 -23.22
N TRP A 250 1.38 6.67 -22.70
CA TRP A 250 0.50 6.76 -21.54
C TRP A 250 -0.93 6.35 -21.88
N ILE A 251 -1.50 6.82 -23.00
CA ILE A 251 -2.84 6.42 -23.44
C ILE A 251 -2.91 4.93 -23.72
N GLN A 252 -1.89 4.34 -24.37
CA GLN A 252 -1.84 2.90 -24.59
C GLN A 252 -1.94 2.13 -23.27
N ARG A 253 -1.22 2.59 -22.24
CA ARG A 253 -1.22 1.98 -20.90
C ARG A 253 -2.53 2.21 -20.13
N LEU A 254 -3.27 3.27 -20.43
CA LEU A 254 -4.60 3.53 -19.86
C LEU A 254 -5.67 2.61 -20.48
N LYS A 255 -5.39 2.02 -21.64
CA LYS A 255 -6.28 1.10 -22.36
C LYS A 255 -5.99 -0.39 -22.07
N GLU A 256 -4.93 -0.69 -21.31
CA GLU A 256 -4.60 -2.04 -20.79
C GLU A 256 -5.51 -2.44 -19.63
#